data_AF-A0A4U6W4K6-F1
#
_entry.id   AF-A0A4U6W4K6-F1
#
_cell.length_a   1.000
_cell.length_b   1.000
_cell.length_c   1.000
_cell.angle_alpha   90.00
_cell.angle_beta   90.00
_cell.angle_gamma   90.00
#
_symmetry.space_group_name_H-M   'P 1'
#
loop_
_entity.id
_entity.type
_entity.pdbx_description
1 polymer ?
#
loop_
_entity_poly.entity_id
_entity_poly.type
_entity_poly.pdbx_seq_one_letter_code
_entity_poly.pdbx_strand_id
1 'polypeptide(L)'
;MLAGRGDGGGRRPRAVFMAFGTQGDVFPIAALAAAFARDQEDYAVVFITHSAHRSLSGHLAASNVTYMPVSSPPVLAAEQVENISCDSIQSNEENESFSMRKKAIQIEHMKECLSSVEEVFGNDTSTNGDFIVINFFALEGWHLAELFQVKCIVAAPYFVPYSAPTTFERQFKHNFPLLYKYFQEAPTNTVCWKDIIHWMWALFTESWGSWRENCLNLSAIPFTDPVTNLPLWHVREESPLLLYGFSKEIVECPGYWPSGAHACGFWFLPMAWQFSCDKCMELSGNTNPSFGGVLCANHSSLEHFLIGNSYSSGPIFVGLSSIGSMGFLRNPKAFLMVLKVAIELTDYRFILFSSGYQPLDSAIQGIASSITKSSEAETPCDDSTLLFNGRLFCFSG
;
A
#
# COMPACT_ATOMS: atom_id res chain seq x y z
N MET A 1 -29.69 -31.55 -22.13
CA MET A 1 -28.53 -32.35 -22.56
C MET A 1 -27.38 -32.05 -21.60
N LEU A 2 -27.10 -32.98 -20.70
CA LEU A 2 -25.93 -32.94 -19.83
C LEU A 2 -24.71 -33.31 -20.68
N ALA A 3 -23.92 -32.31 -21.07
CA ALA A 3 -22.57 -32.55 -21.56
C ALA A 3 -21.67 -32.63 -20.34
N GLY A 4 -21.07 -33.81 -20.13
CA GLY A 4 -20.21 -34.10 -19.00
C GLY A 4 -19.06 -33.10 -18.89
N ARG A 5 -18.85 -32.59 -17.67
CA ARG A 5 -17.57 -32.01 -17.28
C ARG A 5 -16.54 -33.14 -17.35
N GLY A 6 -15.76 -33.14 -18.42
CA GLY A 6 -14.54 -33.90 -18.49
C GLY A 6 -13.64 -33.40 -17.36
N ASP A 7 -13.38 -34.29 -16.41
CA ASP A 7 -12.30 -34.19 -15.42
C ASP A 7 -10.98 -34.34 -16.19
N GLY A 8 -10.59 -33.28 -16.89
CA GLY A 8 -9.25 -33.11 -17.42
C GLY A 8 -8.43 -32.43 -16.35
N GLY A 9 -7.58 -33.17 -15.65
CA GLY A 9 -6.65 -32.69 -14.63
C GLY A 9 -5.62 -31.71 -15.21
N GLY A 10 -6.07 -30.52 -15.61
CA GLY A 10 -5.26 -29.40 -16.06
C GLY A 10 -4.81 -28.55 -14.89
N ARG A 11 -3.61 -27.99 -14.99
CA ARG A 11 -3.09 -27.09 -13.96
C ARG A 11 -3.94 -25.82 -13.89
N ARG A 12 -4.22 -25.35 -12.66
CA ARG A 12 -4.80 -24.03 -12.42
C ARG A 12 -3.81 -22.92 -12.86
N PRO A 13 -4.24 -21.92 -13.64
CA PRO A 13 -3.43 -20.73 -13.89
C PRO A 13 -3.22 -19.95 -12.58
N ARG A 14 -2.15 -19.17 -12.51
CA ARG A 14 -1.66 -18.53 -11.29
C ARG A 14 -1.67 -17.02 -11.43
N ALA A 15 -2.26 -16.34 -10.47
CA ALA A 15 -2.27 -14.89 -10.38
C ALA A 15 -1.51 -14.45 -9.14
N VAL A 16 -0.35 -13.81 -9.34
CA VAL A 16 0.47 -13.29 -8.23
C VAL A 16 0.22 -11.79 -8.10
N PHE A 17 -0.28 -11.35 -6.97
CA PHE A 17 -0.43 -9.94 -6.64
C PHE A 17 0.71 -9.53 -5.70
N MET A 18 1.56 -8.61 -6.13
CA MET A 18 2.64 -8.03 -5.35
C MET A 18 2.31 -6.57 -5.04
N ALA A 19 2.22 -6.24 -3.76
CA ALA A 19 1.99 -4.86 -3.34
C ALA A 19 2.83 -4.53 -2.11
N PHE A 20 3.63 -3.49 -2.20
CA PHE A 20 4.46 -2.99 -1.10
C PHE A 20 4.11 -1.54 -0.77
N GLY A 21 4.60 -1.08 0.38
CA GLY A 21 4.24 0.22 0.95
C GLY A 21 3.29 0.11 2.15
N THR A 22 2.63 1.21 2.46
CA THR A 22 1.72 1.37 3.61
C THR A 22 0.35 0.75 3.33
N GLN A 23 -0.57 0.84 4.31
CA GLN A 23 -1.92 0.28 4.16
C GLN A 23 -2.66 0.84 2.94
N GLY A 24 -2.49 2.13 2.61
CA GLY A 24 -3.12 2.75 1.44
C GLY A 24 -2.61 2.20 0.10
N ASP A 25 -1.39 1.65 0.09
CA ASP A 25 -0.75 1.08 -1.10
C ASP A 25 -1.10 -0.40 -1.28
N VAL A 26 -1.34 -1.10 -0.17
CA VAL A 26 -1.47 -2.57 -0.11
C VAL A 26 -2.92 -3.03 0.01
N PHE A 27 -3.72 -2.45 0.91
CA PHE A 27 -5.06 -2.97 1.21
C PHE A 27 -6.02 -2.93 0.01
N PRO A 28 -6.03 -1.88 -0.83
CA PRO A 28 -6.85 -1.88 -2.04
C PRO A 28 -6.47 -3.01 -3.03
N ILE A 29 -5.18 -3.31 -3.16
CA ILE A 29 -4.70 -4.41 -4.03
C ILE A 29 -5.05 -5.77 -3.41
N ALA A 30 -4.98 -5.90 -2.08
CA ALA A 30 -5.43 -7.09 -1.38
C ALA A 30 -6.94 -7.34 -1.58
N ALA A 31 -7.75 -6.28 -1.53
CA ALA A 31 -9.18 -6.36 -1.81
C ALA A 31 -9.45 -6.79 -3.27
N LEU A 32 -8.67 -6.27 -4.22
CA LEU A 32 -8.73 -6.68 -5.62
C LEU A 32 -8.36 -8.17 -5.80
N ALA A 33 -7.28 -8.63 -5.17
CA ALA A 33 -6.86 -10.04 -5.21
C ALA A 33 -7.94 -10.96 -4.62
N ALA A 34 -8.53 -10.57 -3.49
CA ALA A 34 -9.62 -11.32 -2.86
C ALA A 34 -10.89 -11.35 -3.73
N ALA A 35 -11.24 -10.25 -4.39
CA ALA A 35 -12.36 -10.22 -5.33
C ALA A 35 -12.07 -11.10 -6.55
N PHE A 36 -10.87 -10.99 -7.13
CA PHE A 36 -10.44 -11.81 -8.27
C PHE A 36 -10.50 -13.31 -7.94
N ALA A 37 -10.00 -13.72 -6.78
CA ALA A 37 -10.03 -15.12 -6.35
C ALA A 37 -11.44 -15.69 -6.18
N ARG A 38 -12.40 -14.86 -5.76
CA ARG A 38 -13.82 -15.26 -5.68
C ARG A 38 -14.48 -15.36 -7.05
N ASP A 39 -14.17 -14.43 -7.94
CA ASP A 39 -14.79 -14.38 -9.27
C ASP A 39 -14.15 -15.38 -10.24
N GLN A 40 -12.88 -15.75 -10.03
CA GLN A 40 -12.09 -16.63 -10.87
C GLN A 40 -11.63 -17.87 -10.09
N GLU A 41 -12.57 -18.73 -9.70
CA GLU A 41 -12.32 -19.92 -8.86
C GLU A 41 -11.29 -20.91 -9.43
N ASP A 42 -11.07 -20.87 -10.74
CA ASP A 42 -10.09 -21.71 -11.45
C ASP A 42 -8.64 -21.21 -11.27
N TYR A 43 -8.42 -19.98 -10.80
CA TYR A 43 -7.09 -19.45 -10.55
C TYR A 43 -6.57 -19.83 -9.15
N ALA A 44 -5.27 -20.11 -9.08
CA ALA A 44 -4.52 -20.08 -7.83
C ALA A 44 -4.01 -18.64 -7.59
N VAL A 45 -4.51 -17.98 -6.54
CA VAL A 45 -4.19 -16.58 -6.27
C VAL A 45 -3.24 -16.46 -5.09
N VAL A 46 -2.17 -15.70 -5.28
CA VAL A 46 -1.12 -15.46 -4.28
C VAL A 46 -0.98 -13.97 -4.06
N PHE A 47 -0.81 -13.56 -2.80
CA PHE A 47 -0.59 -12.17 -2.41
C PHE A 47 0.73 -12.04 -1.65
N ILE A 48 1.68 -11.31 -2.24
CA ILE A 48 3.01 -11.05 -1.69
C ILE A 48 3.08 -9.61 -1.19
N THR A 49 3.38 -9.43 0.09
CA THR A 49 3.51 -8.09 0.71
C THR A 49 4.38 -8.14 1.97
N HIS A 50 4.59 -6.99 2.62
CA HIS A 50 5.30 -6.91 3.89
C HIS A 50 4.63 -7.76 4.98
N SER A 51 5.46 -8.41 5.79
CA SER A 51 5.06 -9.11 7.02
C SER A 51 4.35 -8.19 8.03
N ALA A 52 4.62 -6.88 7.97
CA ALA A 52 3.91 -5.86 8.75
C ALA A 52 2.39 -5.83 8.50
N HIS A 53 1.93 -6.31 7.34
CA HIS A 53 0.51 -6.40 6.98
C HIS A 53 -0.10 -7.78 7.28
N ARG A 54 0.46 -8.53 8.25
CA ARG A 54 -0.01 -9.88 8.62
C ARG A 54 -1.50 -9.95 8.99
N SER A 55 -2.10 -8.85 9.42
CA SER A 55 -3.55 -8.77 9.69
C SER A 55 -4.40 -9.15 8.47
N LEU A 56 -3.91 -8.96 7.24
CA LEU A 56 -4.61 -9.37 6.02
C LEU A 56 -4.70 -10.89 5.83
N SER A 57 -3.83 -11.68 6.46
CA SER A 57 -3.71 -13.12 6.20
C SER A 57 -5.04 -13.87 6.39
N GLY A 58 -5.79 -13.57 7.45
CA GLY A 58 -7.10 -14.18 7.69
C GLY A 58 -8.14 -13.80 6.63
N HIS A 59 -8.17 -12.52 6.24
CA HIS A 59 -9.08 -12.00 5.22
C HIS A 59 -8.80 -12.57 3.82
N LEU A 60 -7.51 -12.71 3.47
CA LEU A 60 -7.07 -13.31 2.22
C LEU A 60 -7.37 -14.82 2.18
N ALA A 61 -7.08 -15.54 3.26
CA ALA A 61 -7.38 -16.95 3.38
C ALA A 61 -8.89 -17.23 3.24
N ALA A 62 -9.75 -16.37 3.81
CA ALA A 62 -11.21 -16.47 3.65
C ALA A 62 -11.68 -16.31 2.20
N SER A 63 -10.87 -15.74 1.31
CA SER A 63 -11.13 -15.63 -0.12
C SER A 63 -10.28 -16.57 -0.97
N ASN A 64 -9.68 -17.62 -0.38
CA ASN A 64 -8.81 -18.57 -1.05
C ASN A 64 -7.57 -17.93 -1.71
N VAL A 65 -7.02 -16.88 -1.09
CA VAL A 65 -5.77 -16.23 -1.50
C VAL A 65 -4.65 -16.64 -0.56
N THR A 66 -3.56 -17.18 -1.12
CA THR A 66 -2.36 -17.54 -0.34
C THR A 66 -1.56 -16.29 0.00
N TYR A 67 -1.34 -16.04 1.28
CA TYR A 67 -0.53 -14.91 1.77
C TYR A 67 0.95 -15.32 1.90
N MET A 68 1.85 -14.56 1.26
CA MET A 68 3.30 -14.75 1.33
C MET A 68 3.98 -13.47 1.87
N PRO A 69 4.49 -13.49 3.12
CA PRO A 69 5.09 -12.32 3.73
C PRO A 69 6.55 -12.10 3.30
N VAL A 70 6.94 -10.84 3.14
CA VAL A 70 8.32 -10.38 2.98
C VAL A 70 8.75 -9.58 4.21
N SER A 71 9.97 -9.78 4.70
CA SER A 71 10.44 -9.25 5.99
C SER A 71 10.69 -7.74 5.99
N SER A 72 10.90 -7.13 4.82
CA SER A 72 11.19 -5.70 4.72
C SER A 72 10.05 -4.85 5.31
N PRO A 73 10.36 -3.73 5.96
CA PRO A 73 9.33 -2.85 6.52
C PRO A 73 8.69 -1.97 5.44
N PRO A 74 7.40 -1.60 5.58
CA PRO A 74 6.71 -0.64 4.71
C PRO A 74 7.37 0.74 4.62
N VAL A 75 7.96 1.21 5.73
CA VAL A 75 8.59 2.52 5.86
C VAL A 75 9.88 2.38 6.65
N LEU A 76 10.95 3.00 6.15
CA LEU A 76 12.21 3.14 6.87
C LEU A 76 12.17 4.46 7.65
N ALA A 77 11.81 4.40 8.93
CA ALA A 77 11.86 5.58 9.79
C ALA A 77 13.32 5.96 10.09
N ALA A 78 13.65 7.24 9.98
CA ALA A 78 14.96 7.78 10.37
C ALA A 78 15.21 7.64 11.88
N GLU A 79 14.16 7.59 12.69
CA GLU A 79 14.20 7.56 14.16
C GLU A 79 14.57 6.19 14.76
N GLN A 80 14.69 5.12 13.95
CA GLN A 80 15.24 3.85 14.44
C GLN A 80 16.76 3.90 14.73
N VAL A 81 17.36 5.09 14.71
CA VAL A 81 18.77 5.37 15.00
C VAL A 81 19.01 5.65 16.50
N GLU A 82 18.00 6.04 17.27
CA GLU A 82 18.22 6.55 18.64
C GLU A 82 18.43 5.49 19.73
N ASN A 83 18.32 4.19 19.43
CA ASN A 83 18.50 3.14 20.46
C ASN A 83 19.94 2.61 20.61
N ILE A 84 20.94 3.22 19.96
CA ILE A 84 22.35 2.92 20.25
C ILE A 84 23.12 4.22 20.49
N SER A 85 23.41 4.44 21.78
CA SER A 85 24.34 5.40 22.39
C SER A 85 24.11 6.90 22.14
N CYS A 86 23.59 7.56 23.19
CA CYS A 86 23.91 8.94 23.52
C CYS A 86 25.43 9.09 23.65
N ASP A 87 26.06 9.70 22.66
CA ASP A 87 27.13 10.70 22.79
C ASP A 87 27.94 10.73 21.50
N SER A 88 27.75 11.79 20.72
CA SER A 88 28.79 12.57 20.04
C SER A 88 28.44 13.00 18.62
N ILE A 89 28.92 14.20 18.33
CA ILE A 89 28.83 14.96 17.09
C ILE A 89 29.37 14.13 15.92
N GLN A 90 28.55 13.82 14.90
CA GLN A 90 28.98 13.71 13.48
C GLN A 90 27.82 13.43 12.49
N SER A 91 27.40 14.44 11.73
CA SER A 91 26.31 14.38 10.74
C SER A 91 26.67 13.71 9.39
N ASN A 92 27.81 13.02 9.29
CA ASN A 92 28.22 12.28 8.09
C ASN A 92 28.27 10.76 8.28
N GLU A 93 28.65 10.25 9.46
CA GLU A 93 28.69 8.80 9.73
C GLU A 93 27.27 8.19 9.83
N GLU A 94 26.29 8.93 10.36
CA GLU A 94 24.89 8.50 10.46
C GLU A 94 24.23 8.31 9.08
N ASN A 95 24.57 9.17 8.10
CA ASN A 95 24.04 9.10 6.73
C ASN A 95 24.60 7.91 5.96
N GLU A 96 25.89 7.57 6.15
CA GLU A 96 26.47 6.37 5.55
C GLU A 96 25.85 5.09 6.14
N SER A 97 25.60 5.06 7.46
CA SER A 97 24.92 3.95 8.14
C SER A 97 23.49 3.73 7.62
N PHE A 98 22.68 4.79 7.48
CA PHE A 98 21.32 4.69 6.95
C PHE A 98 21.29 4.24 5.49
N SER A 99 22.17 4.78 4.65
CA SER A 99 22.29 4.40 3.23
C SER A 99 22.68 2.92 3.08
N MET A 100 23.66 2.45 3.86
CA MET A 100 24.05 1.04 3.88
C MET A 100 22.91 0.13 4.35
N ARG A 101 22.20 0.51 5.43
CA ARG A 101 21.05 -0.24 5.93
C ARG A 101 19.92 -0.31 4.90
N LYS A 102 19.60 0.80 4.24
CA LYS A 102 18.60 0.84 3.17
C LYS A 102 18.95 -0.11 2.02
N LYS A 103 20.22 -0.11 1.59
CA LYS A 103 20.72 -1.04 0.56
C LYS A 103 20.61 -2.50 1.00
N ALA A 104 21.00 -2.81 2.24
CA ALA A 104 20.91 -4.17 2.77
C ALA A 104 19.46 -4.68 2.81
N ILE A 105 18.52 -3.84 3.26
CA ILE A 105 17.09 -4.15 3.28
C ILE A 105 16.56 -4.35 1.86
N GLN A 106 16.97 -3.51 0.90
CA GLN A 106 16.55 -3.66 -0.50
C GLN A 106 17.06 -4.96 -1.11
N ILE A 107 18.32 -5.34 -0.84
CA ILE A 107 18.88 -6.61 -1.33
C ILE A 107 18.11 -7.80 -0.76
N GLU A 108 17.82 -7.78 0.54
CA GLU A 108 17.08 -8.88 1.17
C GLU A 108 15.63 -8.94 0.68
N HIS A 109 14.98 -7.78 0.53
CA HIS A 109 13.66 -7.67 -0.07
C HIS A 109 13.59 -8.31 -1.46
N MET A 110 14.54 -7.99 -2.35
CA MET A 110 14.59 -8.56 -3.70
C MET A 110 14.79 -10.09 -3.68
N LYS A 111 15.60 -10.62 -2.74
CA LYS A 111 15.79 -12.07 -2.59
C LYS A 111 14.52 -12.78 -2.13
N GLU A 112 13.84 -12.23 -1.12
CA GLU A 112 12.58 -12.81 -0.61
C GLU A 112 11.48 -12.78 -1.67
N CYS A 113 11.38 -11.69 -2.44
CA CYS A 113 10.48 -11.59 -3.58
C CYS A 113 10.78 -12.65 -4.64
N LEU A 114 12.06 -12.82 -5.02
CA LEU A 114 12.47 -13.86 -5.96
C LEU A 114 12.10 -15.25 -5.44
N SER A 115 12.46 -15.58 -4.20
CA SER A 115 12.15 -16.89 -3.59
C SER A 115 10.66 -17.17 -3.55
N SER A 116 9.83 -16.17 -3.24
CA SER A 116 8.38 -16.31 -3.19
C SER A 116 7.79 -16.58 -4.58
N VAL A 117 8.29 -15.88 -5.60
CA VAL A 117 7.82 -16.05 -6.98
C VAL A 117 8.34 -17.35 -7.60
N GLU A 118 9.54 -17.80 -7.24
CA GLU A 118 10.09 -19.13 -7.57
C GLU A 118 9.24 -20.26 -6.97
N GLU A 119 8.77 -20.11 -5.73
CA GLU A 119 7.86 -21.09 -5.10
C GLU A 119 6.56 -21.25 -5.92
N VAL A 120 6.07 -20.14 -6.50
CA VAL A 120 4.83 -20.14 -7.29
C VAL A 120 5.04 -20.66 -8.72
N PHE A 121 6.09 -20.20 -9.42
CA PHE A 121 6.29 -20.44 -10.85
C PHE A 121 7.38 -21.47 -11.19
N GLY A 122 8.34 -21.72 -10.30
CA GLY A 122 9.61 -22.38 -10.61
C GLY A 122 9.53 -23.87 -10.97
N ASN A 123 8.44 -24.56 -10.62
CA ASN A 123 8.31 -26.00 -10.82
C ASN A 123 7.55 -26.41 -12.09
N ASP A 124 7.01 -25.46 -12.86
CA ASP A 124 6.12 -25.78 -13.98
C ASP A 124 6.60 -25.28 -15.34
N THR A 125 6.35 -26.08 -16.37
CA THR A 125 6.78 -25.80 -17.75
C THR A 125 5.79 -24.97 -18.57
N SER A 126 4.59 -24.69 -18.05
CA SER A 126 3.58 -23.89 -18.75
C SER A 126 3.25 -22.64 -17.94
N THR A 127 3.25 -21.49 -18.60
CA THR A 127 2.89 -20.20 -17.99
C THR A 127 1.64 -19.60 -18.63
N ASN A 128 0.91 -20.40 -19.41
CA ASN A 128 -0.25 -19.91 -20.12
C ASN A 128 -1.36 -19.47 -19.15
N GLY A 129 -1.77 -18.20 -19.26
CA GLY A 129 -2.76 -17.59 -18.37
C GLY A 129 -2.19 -17.07 -17.04
N ASP A 130 -0.91 -17.30 -16.76
CA ASP A 130 -0.27 -16.77 -15.55
C ASP A 130 0.06 -15.29 -15.70
N PHE A 131 -0.04 -14.54 -14.61
CA PHE A 131 0.34 -13.13 -14.57
C PHE A 131 0.78 -12.66 -13.18
N ILE A 132 1.51 -11.55 -13.17
CA ILE A 132 1.88 -10.79 -11.97
C ILE A 132 1.20 -9.42 -12.01
N VAL A 133 0.51 -9.06 -10.93
CA VAL A 133 -0.01 -7.71 -10.70
C VAL A 133 0.91 -6.99 -9.72
N ILE A 134 1.37 -5.79 -10.06
CA ILE A 134 2.26 -4.99 -9.20
C ILE A 134 1.66 -3.61 -8.90
N ASN A 135 1.93 -3.06 -7.72
CA ASN A 135 1.83 -1.61 -7.52
C ASN A 135 3.18 -0.93 -7.82
N PHE A 136 3.23 0.41 -7.77
CA PHE A 136 4.47 1.16 -8.09
C PHE A 136 5.60 0.99 -7.07
N PHE A 137 5.35 0.35 -5.93
CA PHE A 137 6.36 0.00 -4.94
C PHE A 137 6.87 -1.44 -5.08
N ALA A 138 6.32 -2.23 -6.03
CA ALA A 138 6.67 -3.63 -6.26
C ALA A 138 7.27 -3.84 -7.67
N LEU A 139 8.19 -2.95 -8.07
CA LEU A 139 8.79 -2.97 -9.41
C LEU A 139 9.65 -4.21 -9.68
N GLU A 140 10.12 -4.89 -8.62
CA GLU A 140 10.73 -6.22 -8.66
C GLU A 140 9.86 -7.19 -9.48
N GLY A 141 8.54 -7.12 -9.32
CA GLY A 141 7.60 -7.98 -10.01
C GLY A 141 7.60 -7.82 -11.52
N TRP A 142 7.99 -6.66 -12.07
CA TRP A 142 8.20 -6.50 -13.51
C TRP A 142 9.35 -7.39 -14.01
N HIS A 143 10.49 -7.33 -13.33
CA HIS A 143 11.67 -8.10 -13.70
C HIS A 143 11.46 -9.60 -13.49
N LEU A 144 10.71 -9.98 -12.46
CA LEU A 144 10.30 -11.36 -12.22
C LEU A 144 9.30 -11.84 -13.28
N ALA A 145 8.37 -10.99 -13.74
CA ALA A 145 7.46 -11.34 -14.83
C ALA A 145 8.22 -11.66 -16.13
N GLU A 146 9.28 -10.89 -16.42
CA GLU A 146 10.20 -11.17 -17.53
C GLU A 146 10.95 -12.50 -17.34
N LEU A 147 11.49 -12.76 -16.15
CA LEU A 147 12.19 -14.00 -15.83
C LEU A 147 11.31 -15.24 -16.06
N PHE A 148 10.08 -15.20 -15.55
CA PHE A 148 9.14 -16.32 -15.66
C PHE A 148 8.29 -16.29 -16.93
N GLN A 149 8.50 -15.33 -17.84
CA GLN A 149 7.78 -15.21 -19.11
C GLN A 149 6.25 -15.19 -18.90
N VAL A 150 5.80 -14.36 -17.95
CA VAL A 150 4.38 -14.12 -17.62
C VAL A 150 4.00 -12.66 -17.87
N LYS A 151 2.71 -12.38 -18.01
CA LYS A 151 2.26 -10.99 -18.21
C LYS A 151 2.40 -10.20 -16.90
N CYS A 152 2.84 -8.94 -17.01
CA CYS A 152 2.82 -8.00 -15.90
C CYS A 152 1.68 -6.99 -16.07
N ILE A 153 0.88 -6.81 -15.03
CA ILE A 153 -0.20 -5.81 -14.93
C ILE A 153 0.18 -4.85 -13.81
N VAL A 154 -0.06 -3.56 -14.00
CA VAL A 154 0.16 -2.56 -12.96
C VAL A 154 -1.19 -2.16 -12.38
N ALA A 155 -1.32 -2.20 -11.06
CA ALA A 155 -2.49 -1.75 -10.32
C ALA A 155 -2.06 -0.79 -9.22
N ALA A 156 -2.49 0.46 -9.30
CA ALA A 156 -2.11 1.50 -8.35
C ALA A 156 -3.37 2.16 -7.76
N PRO A 157 -3.57 2.11 -6.43
CA PRO A 157 -4.75 2.73 -5.81
C PRO A 157 -4.68 4.27 -5.76
N TYR A 158 -3.54 4.83 -6.16
CA TYR A 158 -3.25 6.26 -6.17
C TYR A 158 -2.68 6.68 -7.53
N PHE A 159 -2.75 7.98 -7.79
CA PHE A 159 -2.06 8.57 -8.93
C PHE A 159 -0.55 8.59 -8.69
N VAL A 160 0.25 8.30 -9.72
CA VAL A 160 1.72 8.28 -9.62
C VAL A 160 2.18 9.61 -9.01
N PRO A 161 2.75 9.62 -7.80
CA PRO A 161 3.01 10.88 -7.10
C PRO A 161 4.27 11.59 -7.62
N TYR A 162 4.92 11.05 -8.66
CA TYR A 162 6.17 11.54 -9.21
C TYR A 162 6.21 11.36 -10.74
N SER A 163 6.72 12.37 -11.43
CA SER A 163 7.03 12.30 -12.86
C SER A 163 8.47 11.86 -13.07
N ALA A 164 8.79 11.36 -14.26
CA ALA A 164 10.18 11.16 -14.64
C ALA A 164 10.99 12.46 -14.41
N PRO A 165 12.24 12.39 -13.91
CA PRO A 165 13.10 13.55 -13.78
C PRO A 165 13.19 14.33 -15.09
N THR A 166 13.24 15.67 -15.04
CA THR A 166 13.25 16.51 -16.24
C THR A 166 14.44 16.24 -17.16
N THR A 167 15.53 15.72 -16.62
CA THR A 167 16.73 15.32 -17.38
C THR A 167 16.68 13.90 -17.92
N PHE A 168 15.71 13.08 -17.50
CA PHE A 168 15.66 11.65 -17.79
C PHE A 168 15.65 11.38 -19.29
N GLU A 169 14.76 12.02 -20.06
CA GLU A 169 14.69 11.81 -21.51
C GLU A 169 16.00 12.15 -22.22
N ARG A 170 16.63 13.28 -21.85
CA ARG A 170 17.90 13.70 -22.46
C ARG A 170 19.01 12.70 -22.16
N GLN A 171 19.11 12.24 -20.91
CA GLN A 171 20.09 11.25 -20.48
C GLN A 171 19.83 9.89 -21.13
N PHE A 172 18.58 9.45 -21.18
CA PHE A 172 18.17 8.19 -21.79
C PHE A 172 18.52 8.17 -23.29
N LYS A 173 18.21 9.24 -24.02
CA LYS A 173 18.55 9.39 -25.43
C LYS A 173 20.07 9.39 -25.68
N HIS A 174 20.84 9.98 -24.77
CA HIS A 174 22.30 10.01 -24.87
C HIS A 174 22.93 8.64 -24.59
N ASN A 175 22.51 7.99 -23.50
CA ASN A 175 23.09 6.74 -23.04
C ASN A 175 22.60 5.53 -23.85
N PHE A 176 21.33 5.55 -24.30
CA PHE A 176 20.67 4.43 -24.98
C PHE A 176 19.95 4.89 -26.27
N PRO A 177 20.67 5.44 -27.27
CA PRO A 177 20.05 6.04 -28.45
C PRO A 177 19.22 5.06 -29.29
N LEU A 178 19.67 3.81 -29.41
CA LEU A 178 18.93 2.77 -30.15
C LEU A 178 17.67 2.33 -29.39
N LEU A 179 17.73 2.27 -28.07
CA LEU A 179 16.58 1.90 -27.25
C LEU A 179 15.55 3.03 -27.19
N TYR A 180 16.00 4.29 -27.16
CA TYR A 180 15.12 5.44 -27.33
C TYR A 180 14.38 5.37 -28.67
N LYS A 181 15.11 5.08 -29.77
CA LYS A 181 14.50 4.87 -31.09
C LYS A 181 13.50 3.70 -31.08
N TYR A 182 13.84 2.60 -30.40
CA TYR A 182 12.96 1.44 -30.24
C TYR A 182 11.60 1.81 -29.65
N PHE A 183 11.57 2.63 -28.60
CA PHE A 183 10.31 3.07 -27.96
C PHE A 183 9.57 4.16 -28.73
N GLN A 184 10.27 5.00 -29.50
CA GLN A 184 9.65 6.01 -30.37
C GLN A 184 8.96 5.38 -31.58
N GLU A 185 9.55 4.31 -32.12
CA GLU A 185 9.04 3.56 -33.29
C GLU A 185 8.17 2.35 -32.89
N ALA A 186 7.70 2.32 -31.65
CA ALA A 186 6.87 1.23 -31.14
C ALA A 186 5.52 1.16 -31.89
N PRO A 187 5.12 -0.03 -32.41
CA PRO A 187 3.79 -0.25 -32.95
C PRO A 187 2.68 0.02 -31.94
N THR A 188 1.45 0.19 -32.42
CA THR A 188 0.26 0.34 -31.57
C THR A 188 0.13 -0.85 -30.60
N ASN A 189 -0.25 -0.57 -29.34
CA ASN A 189 -0.40 -1.55 -28.26
C ASN A 189 0.88 -2.24 -27.79
N THR A 190 2.05 -1.79 -28.22
CA THR A 190 3.35 -2.25 -27.69
C THR A 190 3.95 -1.20 -26.78
N VAL A 191 4.89 -1.59 -25.91
CA VAL A 191 5.58 -0.66 -25.01
C VAL A 191 6.24 0.46 -25.82
N CYS A 192 5.81 1.70 -25.55
CA CYS A 192 6.24 2.89 -26.26
C CYS A 192 6.79 3.96 -25.31
N TRP A 193 7.32 5.05 -25.86
CA TRP A 193 7.91 6.13 -25.05
C TRP A 193 6.93 6.75 -24.04
N LYS A 194 5.62 6.72 -24.32
CA LYS A 194 4.61 7.17 -23.36
C LYS A 194 4.57 6.28 -22.12
N ASP A 195 4.68 4.96 -22.28
CA ASP A 195 4.76 4.04 -21.14
C ASP A 195 6.02 4.33 -20.29
N ILE A 196 7.14 4.56 -20.99
CA ILE A 196 8.43 4.87 -20.34
C ILE A 196 8.33 6.12 -19.48
N ILE A 197 7.91 7.25 -20.06
CA ILE A 197 7.90 8.51 -19.33
C ILE A 197 6.80 8.57 -18.26
N HIS A 198 5.71 7.81 -18.45
CA HIS A 198 4.59 7.79 -17.52
C HIS A 198 4.92 7.06 -16.22
N TRP A 199 5.58 5.91 -16.31
CA TRP A 199 5.91 5.15 -15.10
C TRP A 199 7.14 4.23 -15.21
N MET A 200 7.45 3.69 -16.40
CA MET A 200 8.50 2.67 -16.52
C MET A 200 9.92 3.24 -16.42
N TRP A 201 10.10 4.56 -16.43
CA TRP A 201 11.39 5.22 -16.22
C TRP A 201 12.10 4.73 -14.95
N ALA A 202 11.34 4.37 -13.91
CA ALA A 202 11.86 3.83 -12.66
C ALA A 202 12.52 2.45 -12.81
N LEU A 203 12.21 1.69 -13.87
CA LEU A 203 12.86 0.41 -14.19
C LEU A 203 14.27 0.60 -14.75
N PHE A 204 14.64 1.82 -15.17
CA PHE A 204 15.95 2.14 -15.75
C PHE A 204 16.89 2.82 -14.75
N THR A 205 16.57 2.81 -13.46
CA THR A 205 17.49 3.27 -12.42
C THR A 205 18.61 2.24 -12.21
N GLU A 206 19.83 2.70 -11.92
CA GLU A 206 21.03 1.87 -11.85
C GLU A 206 20.92 0.63 -10.92
N SER A 207 20.13 0.72 -9.85
CA SER A 207 19.97 -0.37 -8.88
C SER A 207 19.41 -1.67 -9.47
N TRP A 208 18.59 -1.59 -10.53
CA TRP A 208 18.00 -2.77 -11.14
C TRP A 208 18.96 -3.55 -12.01
N GLY A 209 19.85 -2.85 -12.72
CA GLY A 209 20.73 -3.49 -13.71
C GLY A 209 21.64 -4.55 -13.10
N SER A 210 22.27 -4.23 -11.96
CA SER A 210 23.11 -5.19 -11.25
C SER A 210 22.32 -6.39 -10.72
N TRP A 211 21.08 -6.21 -10.27
CA TRP A 211 20.26 -7.34 -9.80
C TRP A 211 19.81 -8.23 -10.96
N ARG A 212 19.38 -7.64 -12.08
CA ARG A 212 18.97 -8.35 -13.30
C ARG A 212 20.09 -9.24 -13.84
N GLU A 213 21.30 -8.69 -13.95
CA GLU A 213 22.46 -9.42 -14.47
C GLU A 213 22.96 -10.49 -13.48
N ASN A 214 23.19 -10.12 -12.21
CA ASN A 214 23.89 -11.01 -11.27
C ASN A 214 22.97 -12.02 -10.57
N CYS A 215 21.66 -11.79 -10.51
CA CYS A 215 20.73 -12.64 -9.77
C CYS A 215 19.65 -13.27 -10.65
N LEU A 216 19.19 -12.60 -11.71
CA LEU A 216 18.10 -13.10 -12.57
C LEU A 216 18.60 -13.68 -13.91
N ASN A 217 19.89 -13.52 -14.24
CA ASN A 217 20.44 -13.86 -15.55
C ASN A 217 19.70 -13.18 -16.72
N LEU A 218 19.17 -11.98 -16.49
CA LEU A 218 18.53 -11.14 -17.50
C LEU A 218 19.51 -10.08 -18.00
N SER A 219 19.19 -9.45 -19.13
CA SER A 219 19.91 -8.25 -19.58
C SER A 219 19.84 -7.16 -18.51
N ALA A 220 20.97 -6.52 -18.20
CA ALA A 220 21.05 -5.43 -17.23
C ALA A 220 20.07 -4.28 -17.56
N ILE A 221 19.86 -4.01 -18.86
CA ILE A 221 18.89 -3.02 -19.32
C ILE A 221 17.63 -3.75 -19.80
N PRO A 222 16.43 -3.37 -19.35
CA PRO A 222 15.18 -3.92 -19.87
C PRO A 222 15.07 -3.74 -21.40
N PHE A 223 14.40 -4.68 -22.08
CA PHE A 223 14.15 -4.65 -23.53
C PHE A 223 15.39 -4.79 -24.44
N THR A 224 16.54 -5.17 -23.88
CA THR A 224 17.75 -5.46 -24.66
C THR A 224 18.15 -6.92 -24.56
N ASP A 225 18.83 -7.39 -25.59
CA ASP A 225 19.40 -8.73 -25.65
C ASP A 225 20.60 -8.84 -24.67
N PRO A 226 20.68 -9.90 -23.84
CA PRO A 226 21.69 -10.02 -22.80
C PRO A 226 23.13 -10.20 -23.35
N VAL A 227 23.29 -10.59 -24.62
CA VAL A 227 24.62 -10.81 -25.22
C VAL A 227 25.11 -9.55 -25.93
N THR A 228 24.23 -8.89 -26.68
CA THR A 228 24.57 -7.77 -27.55
C THR A 228 24.28 -6.40 -26.93
N ASN A 229 23.47 -6.33 -25.87
CA ASN A 229 22.92 -5.10 -25.29
C ASN A 229 22.17 -4.22 -26.32
N LEU A 230 21.71 -4.82 -27.42
CA LEU A 230 20.92 -4.14 -28.44
C LEU A 230 19.42 -4.35 -28.17
N PRO A 231 18.56 -3.40 -28.54
CA PRO A 231 17.12 -3.57 -28.39
C PRO A 231 16.61 -4.82 -29.13
N LEU A 232 15.66 -5.53 -28.54
CA LEU A 232 15.06 -6.72 -29.12
C LEU A 232 14.06 -6.37 -30.24
N TRP A 233 14.52 -5.81 -31.36
CA TRP A 233 13.64 -5.29 -32.44
C TRP A 233 12.63 -6.30 -33.01
N HIS A 234 12.95 -7.59 -32.92
CA HIS A 234 12.11 -8.68 -33.40
C HIS A 234 11.07 -9.17 -32.36
N VAL A 235 11.18 -8.73 -31.11
CA VAL A 235 10.25 -9.02 -30.01
C VAL A 235 9.70 -7.70 -29.48
N ARG A 236 8.40 -7.50 -29.59
CA ARG A 236 7.73 -6.32 -29.06
C ARG A 236 6.79 -6.75 -27.94
N GLU A 237 7.09 -6.33 -26.73
CA GLU A 237 6.22 -6.55 -25.58
C GLU A 237 4.94 -5.71 -25.73
N GLU A 238 3.81 -6.31 -25.36
CA GLU A 238 2.55 -5.60 -25.23
C GLU A 238 2.69 -4.49 -24.18
N SER A 239 2.10 -3.33 -24.45
CA SER A 239 1.99 -2.27 -23.44
C SER A 239 1.19 -2.84 -22.25
N PRO A 240 1.73 -2.74 -21.02
CA PRO A 240 1.10 -3.34 -19.85
C PRO A 240 -0.20 -2.64 -19.51
N LEU A 241 -1.19 -3.42 -19.06
CA LEU A 241 -2.39 -2.85 -18.48
C LEU A 241 -2.02 -2.09 -17.20
N LEU A 242 -2.40 -0.81 -17.15
CA LEU A 242 -2.20 0.06 -16.00
C LEU A 242 -3.56 0.49 -15.45
N LEU A 243 -3.92 -0.06 -14.30
CA LEU A 243 -5.18 0.16 -13.63
C LEU A 243 -4.99 1.13 -12.47
N TYR A 244 -5.77 2.21 -12.47
CA TYR A 244 -5.78 3.20 -11.41
C TYR A 244 -7.04 3.08 -10.56
N GLY A 245 -6.86 2.91 -9.25
CA GLY A 245 -7.92 2.76 -8.25
C GLY A 245 -8.50 4.08 -7.75
N PHE A 246 -8.70 5.06 -8.63
CA PHE A 246 -9.34 6.34 -8.31
C PHE A 246 -10.44 6.69 -9.30
N SER A 247 -11.34 7.60 -8.89
CA SER A 247 -12.41 8.12 -9.73
C SER A 247 -11.93 9.24 -10.66
N LYS A 248 -12.41 9.21 -11.91
CA LYS A 248 -12.22 10.28 -12.90
C LYS A 248 -12.93 11.59 -12.51
N GLU A 249 -13.87 11.51 -11.56
CA GLU A 249 -14.56 12.68 -11.00
C GLU A 249 -13.66 13.48 -10.06
N ILE A 250 -12.61 12.86 -9.52
CA ILE A 250 -11.67 13.48 -8.58
C ILE A 250 -10.32 13.75 -9.23
N VAL A 251 -9.86 12.85 -10.11
CA VAL A 251 -8.56 12.97 -10.79
C VAL A 251 -8.78 13.01 -12.30
N GLU A 252 -8.34 14.10 -12.91
CA GLU A 252 -8.35 14.24 -14.37
C GLU A 252 -7.46 13.17 -15.02
N CYS A 253 -7.89 12.65 -16.18
CA CYS A 253 -7.14 11.67 -16.97
C CYS A 253 -6.66 12.32 -18.28
N PRO A 254 -5.44 12.87 -18.32
CA PRO A 254 -4.90 13.52 -19.50
C PRO A 254 -4.81 12.61 -20.73
N GLY A 255 -5.04 13.17 -21.92
CA GLY A 255 -4.95 12.44 -23.18
C GLY A 255 -3.53 11.99 -23.59
N TYR A 256 -2.50 12.36 -22.83
CA TYR A 256 -1.12 11.91 -23.05
C TYR A 256 -0.79 10.59 -22.36
N TRP A 257 -1.70 10.02 -21.55
CA TRP A 257 -1.47 8.71 -20.94
C TRP A 257 -1.27 7.61 -21.98
N PRO A 258 -0.55 6.53 -21.61
CA PRO A 258 -0.48 5.33 -22.43
C PRO A 258 -1.87 4.74 -22.69
N SER A 259 -2.04 4.07 -23.84
CA SER A 259 -3.35 3.50 -24.23
C SER A 259 -3.82 2.38 -23.31
N GLY A 260 -2.90 1.70 -22.61
CA GLY A 260 -3.21 0.68 -21.61
C GLY A 260 -3.57 1.24 -20.22
N ALA A 261 -3.59 2.58 -20.05
CA ALA A 261 -3.89 3.20 -18.76
C ALA A 261 -5.40 3.48 -18.58
N HIS A 262 -5.96 2.98 -17.48
CA HIS A 262 -7.39 3.06 -17.19
C HIS A 262 -7.62 3.50 -15.73
N ALA A 263 -8.44 4.54 -15.54
CA ALA A 263 -9.00 4.83 -14.22
C ALA A 263 -10.28 4.00 -14.01
N CYS A 264 -10.27 3.19 -12.95
CA CYS A 264 -11.22 2.11 -12.67
C CYS A 264 -12.19 2.43 -11.52
N GLY A 265 -12.13 3.65 -10.96
CA GLY A 265 -12.87 3.98 -9.74
C GLY A 265 -12.14 3.49 -8.48
N PHE A 266 -12.65 3.90 -7.32
CA PHE A 266 -12.05 3.53 -6.03
C PHE A 266 -12.21 2.05 -5.73
N TRP A 267 -11.11 1.42 -5.30
CA TRP A 267 -11.11 0.04 -4.82
C TRP A 267 -11.35 0.04 -3.31
N PHE A 268 -12.63 0.08 -2.93
CA PHE A 268 -13.03 0.04 -1.53
C PHE A 268 -12.78 -1.33 -0.91
N LEU A 269 -12.41 -1.32 0.37
CA LEU A 269 -12.24 -2.56 1.14
C LEU A 269 -13.61 -3.18 1.43
N PRO A 270 -13.72 -4.53 1.42
CA PRO A 270 -14.92 -5.20 1.90
C PRO A 270 -15.31 -4.70 3.29
N MET A 271 -16.61 -4.51 3.54
CA MET A 271 -17.11 -3.99 4.82
C MET A 271 -16.57 -4.79 6.02
N ALA A 272 -16.47 -6.11 5.90
CA ALA A 272 -15.90 -6.98 6.93
C ALA A 272 -14.46 -6.63 7.33
N TRP A 273 -13.67 -6.00 6.45
CA TRP A 273 -12.27 -5.66 6.74
C TRP A 273 -12.15 -4.30 7.44
N GLN A 274 -13.23 -3.52 7.50
CA GLN A 274 -13.23 -2.16 8.04
C GLN A 274 -13.53 -2.12 9.54
N PHE A 275 -13.88 -3.27 10.15
CA PHE A 275 -14.12 -3.36 11.59
C PHE A 275 -12.85 -3.76 12.34
N SER A 276 -12.59 -3.08 13.46
CA SER A 276 -11.52 -3.44 14.40
C SER A 276 -11.86 -4.67 15.28
N CYS A 277 -13.11 -5.15 15.21
CA CYS A 277 -13.66 -6.11 16.15
C CYS A 277 -14.75 -6.98 15.51
N ASP A 278 -14.64 -8.31 15.65
CA ASP A 278 -15.59 -9.26 15.05
C ASP A 278 -17.01 -9.07 15.61
N LYS A 279 -17.15 -8.80 16.91
CA LYS A 279 -18.45 -8.54 17.54
C LYS A 279 -19.17 -7.35 16.90
N CYS A 280 -18.42 -6.31 16.53
CA CYS A 280 -18.94 -5.10 15.92
C CYS A 280 -19.40 -5.37 14.48
N MET A 281 -18.63 -6.19 13.76
CA MET A 281 -18.97 -6.67 12.43
C MET A 281 -20.26 -7.50 12.44
N GLU A 282 -20.38 -8.44 13.39
CA GLU A 282 -21.59 -9.28 13.56
C GLU A 282 -22.82 -8.45 13.91
N LEU A 283 -22.69 -7.48 14.83
CA LEU A 283 -23.77 -6.57 15.20
C LEU A 283 -24.23 -5.71 14.02
N SER A 284 -23.32 -5.23 13.19
CA SER A 284 -23.65 -4.46 11.99
C SER A 284 -24.37 -5.28 10.91
N GLY A 285 -24.22 -6.61 10.90
CA GLY A 285 -24.90 -7.50 9.96
C GLY A 285 -26.35 -7.85 10.35
N ASN A 286 -26.73 -7.62 11.61
CA ASN A 286 -28.06 -7.92 12.12
C ASN A 286 -29.02 -6.72 11.92
N THR A 287 -29.95 -6.87 10.97
CA THR A 287 -30.94 -5.85 10.57
C THR A 287 -32.12 -5.65 11.53
N ASN A 288 -32.11 -6.26 12.73
CA ASN A 288 -33.16 -6.08 13.74
C ASN A 288 -32.65 -5.20 14.90
N PRO A 289 -32.88 -3.88 14.88
CA PRO A 289 -32.44 -2.95 15.92
C PRO A 289 -33.42 -2.95 17.11
N SER A 290 -33.89 -4.12 17.52
CA SER A 290 -34.79 -4.24 18.67
C SER A 290 -33.94 -4.45 19.92
N PHE A 291 -33.52 -3.33 20.53
CA PHE A 291 -32.95 -3.23 21.89
C PHE A 291 -31.47 -3.56 22.13
N GLY A 292 -30.60 -3.55 21.11
CA GLY A 292 -29.14 -3.66 21.29
C GLY A 292 -28.40 -2.52 20.57
N GLY A 293 -27.32 -2.00 21.17
CA GLY A 293 -26.45 -1.01 20.54
C GLY A 293 -25.86 -1.51 19.21
N VAL A 294 -25.46 -0.57 18.36
CA VAL A 294 -24.83 -0.82 17.05
C VAL A 294 -23.37 -1.27 17.21
N LEU A 295 -22.74 -0.94 18.35
CA LEU A 295 -21.36 -1.31 18.66
C LEU A 295 -21.29 -2.24 19.87
N CYS A 296 -20.18 -2.97 20.00
CA CYS A 296 -19.97 -3.85 21.15
C CYS A 296 -19.65 -3.07 22.43
N ALA A 297 -19.70 -3.73 23.59
CA ALA A 297 -19.45 -3.10 24.89
C ALA A 297 -18.11 -2.33 24.97
N ASN A 298 -17.05 -2.84 24.33
CA ASN A 298 -15.73 -2.18 24.29
C ASN A 298 -15.76 -0.85 23.50
N HIS A 299 -16.74 -0.67 22.62
CA HIS A 299 -16.91 0.54 21.80
C HIS A 299 -18.15 1.34 22.22
N SER A 300 -18.74 1.03 23.38
CA SER A 300 -19.90 1.73 23.93
C SER A 300 -19.62 3.22 24.19
N SER A 301 -18.39 3.60 24.54
CA SER A 301 -18.01 5.00 24.72
C SER A 301 -18.06 5.79 23.40
N LEU A 302 -17.64 5.19 22.29
CA LEU A 302 -17.76 5.78 20.96
C LEU A 302 -19.24 5.88 20.55
N GLU A 303 -20.01 4.81 20.76
CA GLU A 303 -21.45 4.81 20.49
C GLU A 303 -22.17 5.91 21.28
N HIS A 304 -21.89 6.03 22.58
CA HIS A 304 -22.42 7.08 23.44
C HIS A 304 -21.97 8.48 22.97
N PHE A 305 -20.73 8.64 22.52
CA PHE A 305 -20.27 9.92 21.97
C PHE A 305 -21.01 10.29 20.68
N LEU A 306 -21.35 9.31 19.84
CA LEU A 306 -22.09 9.51 18.60
C LEU A 306 -23.57 9.82 18.85
N ILE A 307 -24.23 9.02 19.69
CA ILE A 307 -25.70 9.03 19.92
C ILE A 307 -26.10 9.97 21.07
N GLY A 308 -25.30 10.03 22.13
CA GLY A 308 -25.72 10.49 23.46
C GLY A 308 -25.81 11.99 23.68
N ASN A 309 -25.61 12.86 22.67
CA ASN A 309 -25.57 14.31 22.91
C ASN A 309 -26.52 15.12 22.02
N SER A 310 -27.15 16.14 22.63
CA SER A 310 -28.11 17.09 22.06
C SER A 310 -27.56 18.02 20.96
N TYR A 311 -26.38 17.75 20.40
CA TYR A 311 -25.80 18.58 19.33
C TYR A 311 -26.44 18.23 17.99
N SER A 312 -26.88 19.25 17.25
CA SER A 312 -27.51 19.10 15.94
C SER A 312 -26.51 18.69 14.83
N SER A 313 -25.22 18.89 15.05
CA SER A 313 -24.15 18.55 14.10
C SER A 313 -23.45 17.23 14.45
N GLY A 314 -23.14 16.44 13.41
CA GLY A 314 -22.28 15.26 13.53
C GLY A 314 -20.85 15.65 13.91
N PRO A 315 -20.08 14.75 14.55
CA PRO A 315 -18.69 15.03 14.89
C PRO A 315 -17.80 15.06 13.65
N ILE A 316 -16.72 15.83 13.71
CA ILE A 316 -15.66 15.91 12.72
C ILE A 316 -14.58 14.90 13.08
N PHE A 317 -14.26 14.00 12.15
CA PHE A 317 -13.15 13.06 12.31
C PHE A 317 -11.81 13.72 11.92
N VAL A 318 -10.83 13.60 12.80
CA VAL A 318 -9.45 14.07 12.61
C VAL A 318 -8.54 12.85 12.68
N GLY A 319 -8.17 12.33 11.52
CA GLY A 319 -7.17 11.28 11.37
C GLY A 319 -5.83 11.89 10.97
N LEU A 320 -4.79 11.64 11.76
CA LEU A 320 -3.44 12.12 11.45
C LEU A 320 -2.59 11.06 10.74
N SER A 321 -3.12 9.84 10.57
CA SER A 321 -2.39 8.71 10.00
C SER A 321 -1.00 8.59 10.67
N SER A 322 0.07 8.36 9.90
CA SER A 322 1.42 8.19 10.43
C SER A 322 2.26 9.47 10.46
N ILE A 323 1.67 10.67 10.33
CA ILE A 323 2.47 11.92 10.28
C ILE A 323 3.30 12.14 11.55
N GLY A 324 2.83 11.61 12.69
CA GLY A 324 3.56 11.62 13.95
C GLY A 324 4.86 10.83 13.86
N SER A 325 4.74 9.53 13.56
CA SER A 325 5.88 8.61 13.41
C SER A 325 6.80 8.93 12.22
N MET A 326 6.38 9.83 11.32
CA MET A 326 7.23 10.38 10.25
C MET A 326 7.96 11.66 10.65
N GLY A 327 7.83 12.12 11.89
CA GLY A 327 8.50 13.31 12.42
C GLY A 327 7.85 14.65 12.02
N PHE A 328 6.66 14.64 11.41
CA PHE A 328 5.97 15.87 11.00
C PHE A 328 5.18 16.51 12.16
N LEU A 329 4.79 15.76 13.18
CA LEU A 329 4.11 16.28 14.37
C LEU A 329 5.11 16.61 15.51
N ARG A 330 5.81 17.74 15.38
CA ARG A 330 6.86 18.15 16.33
C ARG A 330 6.35 18.57 17.71
N ASN A 331 5.13 19.09 17.81
CA ASN A 331 4.57 19.55 19.09
C ASN A 331 3.11 19.08 19.26
N PRO A 332 2.91 17.85 19.77
CA PRO A 332 1.56 17.29 19.97
C PRO A 332 0.69 18.13 20.92
N LYS A 333 1.28 18.75 21.95
CA LYS A 333 0.55 19.63 22.87
C LYS A 333 -0.01 20.87 22.16
N ALA A 334 0.82 21.53 21.35
CA ALA A 334 0.37 22.70 20.58
C ALA A 334 -0.76 22.31 19.60
N PHE A 335 -0.65 21.16 18.94
CA PHE A 335 -1.71 20.64 18.09
C PHE A 335 -3.05 20.45 18.85
N LEU A 336 -3.02 19.84 20.03
CA LEU A 336 -4.21 19.70 20.87
C LEU A 336 -4.80 21.05 21.31
N MET A 337 -3.95 22.08 21.54
CA MET A 337 -4.43 23.43 21.85
C MET A 337 -5.10 24.11 20.64
N VAL A 338 -4.65 23.84 19.42
CA VAL A 338 -5.34 24.31 18.21
C VAL A 338 -6.73 23.67 18.11
N LEU A 339 -6.84 22.36 18.35
CA LEU A 339 -8.14 21.68 18.40
C LEU A 339 -9.04 22.24 19.49
N LYS A 340 -8.49 22.54 20.68
CA LYS A 340 -9.24 23.21 21.76
C LYS A 340 -9.82 24.54 21.30
N VAL A 341 -9.01 25.40 20.66
CA VAL A 341 -9.48 26.70 20.15
C VAL A 341 -10.55 26.51 19.07
N ALA A 342 -10.39 25.55 18.16
CA ALA A 342 -11.39 25.25 17.15
C ALA A 342 -12.72 24.77 17.78
N ILE A 343 -12.65 23.96 18.83
CA ILE A 343 -13.80 23.52 19.62
C ILE A 343 -14.45 24.68 20.37
N GLU A 344 -13.68 25.64 20.88
CA GLU A 344 -14.25 26.82 21.59
C GLU A 344 -14.88 27.83 20.62
N LEU A 345 -14.37 27.94 19.40
CA LEU A 345 -14.89 28.83 18.36
C LEU A 345 -16.07 28.24 17.57
N THR A 346 -16.31 26.93 17.68
CA THR A 346 -17.35 26.23 16.92
C THR A 346 -18.23 25.40 17.85
N ASP A 347 -19.43 25.06 17.37
CA ASP A 347 -20.31 24.11 18.06
C ASP A 347 -20.07 22.66 17.62
N TYR A 348 -18.96 22.39 16.93
CA TYR A 348 -18.62 21.05 16.46
C TYR A 348 -18.00 20.19 17.57
N ARG A 349 -18.26 18.89 17.46
CA ARG A 349 -17.57 17.84 18.19
C ARG A 349 -16.48 17.24 17.31
N PHE A 350 -15.45 16.69 17.92
CA PHE A 350 -14.31 16.12 17.20
C PHE A 350 -14.00 14.72 17.70
N ILE A 351 -13.60 13.86 16.77
CA ILE A 351 -13.02 12.55 17.04
C ILE A 351 -11.56 12.62 16.58
N LEU A 352 -10.61 12.38 17.46
CA LEU A 352 -9.19 12.35 17.15
C LEU A 352 -8.66 10.91 17.21
N PHE A 353 -8.12 10.46 16.08
CA PHE A 353 -7.38 9.21 15.98
C PHE A 353 -5.88 9.49 15.99
N SER A 354 -5.17 9.05 17.03
CA SER A 354 -3.73 9.29 17.19
C SER A 354 -2.84 8.25 16.51
N SER A 355 -3.42 7.15 16.00
CA SER A 355 -2.70 6.08 15.29
C SER A 355 -1.54 5.46 16.09
N GLY A 356 -1.70 5.31 17.41
CA GLY A 356 -0.65 4.75 18.29
C GLY A 356 0.58 5.65 18.49
N TYR A 357 0.56 6.92 18.06
CA TYR A 357 1.71 7.81 18.19
C TYR A 357 1.91 8.28 19.63
N GLN A 358 2.85 7.62 20.33
CA GLN A 358 3.13 7.79 21.76
C GLN A 358 3.26 9.24 22.25
N PRO A 359 3.96 10.17 21.55
CA PRO A 359 4.03 11.57 21.99
C PRO A 359 2.68 12.29 21.99
N LEU A 360 1.77 11.95 21.06
CA LEU A 360 0.42 12.48 21.04
C LEU A 360 -0.46 11.85 22.13
N ASP A 361 -0.37 10.53 22.30
CA ASP A 361 -1.08 9.83 23.38
C ASP A 361 -0.67 10.36 24.76
N SER A 362 0.63 10.56 24.97
CA SER A 362 1.17 11.17 26.19
C SER A 362 0.66 12.59 26.42
N ALA A 363 0.50 13.38 25.35
CA ALA A 363 -0.05 14.72 25.44
C ALA A 363 -1.56 14.71 25.77
N ILE A 364 -2.32 13.78 25.19
CA ILE A 364 -3.74 13.55 25.49
C ILE A 364 -3.91 13.21 26.97
N GLN A 365 -3.16 12.23 27.47
CA GLN A 365 -3.21 11.83 28.88
C GLN A 365 -2.74 12.94 29.83
N GLY A 366 -1.71 13.70 29.44
CA GLY A 366 -1.24 14.85 30.19
C GLY A 366 -2.30 15.94 30.37
N ILE A 367 -3.15 16.17 29.35
CA ILE A 367 -4.27 17.12 29.47
C ILE A 367 -5.40 16.50 30.29
N ALA A 368 -5.77 15.25 30.04
CA ALA A 368 -6.85 14.56 30.77
C ALA A 368 -6.61 14.61 32.29
N SER A 369 -5.42 14.19 32.72
CA SER A 369 -5.03 14.16 34.13
C SER A 369 -4.98 15.54 34.81
N SER A 370 -4.79 16.62 34.04
CA SER A 370 -4.87 18.00 34.57
C SER A 370 -6.30 18.42 34.91
N ILE A 371 -7.30 17.83 34.23
CA ILE A 371 -8.73 18.12 34.39
C ILE A 371 -9.33 17.26 35.52
N THR A 372 -8.90 16.00 35.67
CA THR A 372 -9.41 15.09 36.72
C THR A 372 -8.97 15.50 38.13
N LYS A 373 -7.85 16.21 38.28
CA LYS A 373 -7.41 16.78 39.58
C LYS A 373 -8.37 17.82 40.15
N SER A 374 -9.40 18.24 39.40
CA SER A 374 -10.44 19.18 39.83
C SER A 374 -11.85 18.59 39.96
N SER A 375 -12.06 17.28 39.71
CA SER A 375 -13.39 16.66 39.73
C SER A 375 -13.30 15.14 39.97
N GLU A 376 -13.98 14.63 41.00
CA GLU A 376 -14.20 13.20 41.21
C GLU A 376 -15.27 12.68 40.23
N ALA A 377 -14.87 11.98 39.15
CA ALA A 377 -15.67 10.90 38.55
C ALA A 377 -15.00 10.21 37.35
N GLU A 378 -15.21 8.89 37.34
CA GLU A 378 -15.14 7.86 36.28
C GLU A 378 -13.78 7.46 35.70
N THR A 379 -13.45 6.19 35.98
CA THR A 379 -12.34 5.42 35.42
C THR A 379 -12.44 5.33 33.89
N PRO A 380 -11.37 5.64 33.15
CA PRO A 380 -11.37 5.51 31.69
C PRO A 380 -11.49 4.04 31.28
N CYS A 381 -12.25 3.78 30.23
CA CYS A 381 -12.06 2.56 29.42
C CYS A 381 -10.70 2.69 28.70
N ASP A 382 -9.85 1.68 28.81
CA ASP A 382 -8.38 1.75 28.63
C ASP A 382 -7.85 2.38 27.32
N ASP A 383 -8.67 2.51 26.26
CA ASP A 383 -8.21 2.99 24.94
C ASP A 383 -8.81 4.32 24.46
N SER A 384 -9.67 4.98 25.26
CA SER A 384 -10.31 6.24 24.85
C SER A 384 -10.31 7.32 25.93
N THR A 385 -10.30 8.58 25.53
CA THR A 385 -10.22 9.73 26.45
C THR A 385 -11.05 10.89 25.94
N LEU A 386 -11.89 11.45 26.81
CA LEU A 386 -12.67 12.65 26.53
C LEU A 386 -11.95 13.90 27.02
N LEU A 387 -11.78 14.88 26.14
CA LEU A 387 -11.17 16.18 26.45
C LEU A 387 -12.13 17.33 26.16
N PHE A 388 -11.79 18.51 26.71
CA PHE A 388 -12.43 19.80 26.41
C PHE A 388 -13.97 19.78 26.55
N ASN A 389 -14.44 19.50 27.78
CA ASN A 389 -15.86 19.39 28.13
C ASN A 389 -16.59 18.28 27.36
N GLY A 390 -15.91 17.16 27.10
CA GLY A 390 -16.49 16.01 26.41
C GLY A 390 -16.77 16.24 24.93
N ARG A 391 -16.17 17.28 24.31
CA ARG A 391 -16.35 17.59 22.88
C ARG A 391 -15.24 17.06 21.98
N LEU A 392 -14.15 16.56 22.56
CA LEU A 392 -13.09 15.86 21.85
C LEU A 392 -12.99 14.42 22.36
N PHE A 393 -13.32 13.46 21.51
CA PHE A 393 -13.12 12.03 21.77
C PHE A 393 -11.79 11.58 21.15
N CYS A 394 -10.84 11.16 21.96
CA CYS A 394 -9.53 10.68 21.52
C CYS A 394 -9.46 9.15 21.62
N PHE A 395 -8.87 8.48 20.63
CA PHE A 395 -8.54 7.05 20.68
C PHE A 395 -7.21 6.76 19.97
N SER A 396 -6.47 5.78 20.50
CA SER A 396 -5.12 5.41 20.02
C SER A 396 -5.17 4.44 18.84
N GLY A 397 -6.14 3.51 18.90
CA GLY A 397 -6.57 2.55 17.86
C GLY A 397 -5.59 1.45 17.49
#